data_AF-A0A6C0KTW8-F1
#
_entry.id   AF-A0A6C0KTW8-F1
#
_cell.length_a   1.000
_cell.length_b   1.000
_cell.length_c   1.000
_cell.angle_alpha   90.00
_cell.angle_beta   90.00
_cell.angle_gamma   90.00
#
_symmetry.space_group_name_H-M   'P 1'
#
loop_
_entity.id
_entity.type
_entity.pdbx_description
1 polymer ?
#
loop_
_entity_poly.entity_id
_entity_poly.type
_entity_poly.pdbx_seq_one_letter_code
_entity_poly.pdbx_strand_id
1 'polypeptide(L)'
;MESLISSYGLDFPAFRTLLSTTNSLVAGSAALYAYFKEHGVDPQFVPGDLDIWMEDNHDLIALHGSYEQRGNLYRFTNFLLQQGYNVTTKFEVNHDGDYSKVHHISQIFSFMNSDQKEIQLILLNYRKLKEYVQQYFDLSPCMTWWNAKENQMETIHPDTIEHKMHIMSDLEVGSRQLARIQKYEARGFCLQEKPCPAVLERDMRENANMLTGQKAFDVIAYEELDASAFLKESSYHILLQVSDQLQAFHRKTLCDYMQERATRIPGMGVVVDTPNRQSLPSDILNVMPYSDYSIYELVPFVTEREKSIYTVQCYTVDQWLRHAPGALIDVGFSLTEIEELELDEEEQVSVRERLENEMERLQLDHDIAADERNIARTQRIVNVMQEYDAEGIDEEETIAAIQRLTSEFERLDTEHDVANRQETRAAIQRFIDEFQALPAEEADENARVEFQRFTAELMALHDHEDADEDRL
;
A
#
# COMPACT_ATOMS: atom_id res chain seq x y z
N MET A 1 -8.13 -9.97 27.87
CA MET A 1 -8.80 -11.12 27.23
C MET A 1 -9.22 -12.24 28.19
N GLU A 2 -8.35 -12.71 29.09
CA GLU A 2 -8.63 -13.85 30.00
C GLU A 2 -9.98 -13.76 30.73
N SER A 3 -10.24 -12.65 31.42
CA SER A 3 -11.52 -12.44 32.11
C SER A 3 -12.74 -12.51 31.18
N LEU A 4 -12.61 -12.08 29.92
CA LEU A 4 -13.69 -12.19 28.94
C LEU A 4 -13.92 -13.66 28.59
N ILE A 5 -12.88 -14.42 28.25
CA ILE A 5 -12.99 -15.85 27.92
C ILE A 5 -13.55 -16.65 29.09
N SER A 6 -13.11 -16.38 30.32
CA SER A 6 -13.66 -17.02 31.52
C SER A 6 -15.14 -16.65 31.74
N SER A 7 -15.60 -15.48 31.32
CA SER A 7 -17.03 -15.10 31.39
C SER A 7 -17.92 -15.88 30.41
N TYR A 8 -17.32 -16.52 29.41
CA TYR A 8 -17.96 -17.53 28.55
C TYR A 8 -17.79 -18.96 29.11
N GLY A 9 -17.26 -19.14 30.33
CA GLY A 9 -17.07 -20.45 30.93
C GLY A 9 -16.07 -21.35 30.21
N LEU A 10 -15.15 -20.76 29.43
CA LEU A 10 -14.10 -21.50 28.71
C LEU A 10 -12.80 -21.54 29.54
N ASP A 11 -12.10 -22.67 29.51
CA ASP A 11 -10.72 -22.76 30.00
C ASP A 11 -9.79 -21.88 29.15
N PHE A 12 -9.27 -20.79 29.72
CA PHE A 12 -8.48 -19.82 28.98
C PHE A 12 -7.16 -20.39 28.41
N PRO A 13 -6.34 -21.14 29.17
CA PRO A 13 -5.11 -21.74 28.63
C PRO A 13 -5.36 -22.68 27.45
N ALA A 14 -6.35 -23.58 27.55
CA ALA A 14 -6.70 -24.48 26.45
C ALA A 14 -7.25 -23.72 25.25
N PHE A 15 -8.13 -22.74 25.47
CA PHE A 15 -8.70 -21.91 24.39
C PHE A 15 -7.63 -21.10 23.65
N ARG A 16 -6.71 -20.46 24.39
CA ARG A 16 -5.58 -19.73 23.81
C ARG A 16 -4.67 -20.65 23.00
N THR A 17 -4.40 -21.86 23.51
CA THR A 17 -3.59 -22.86 22.80
C THR A 17 -4.27 -23.28 21.50
N LEU A 18 -5.59 -23.50 21.53
CA LEU A 18 -6.37 -23.86 20.35
C LEU A 18 -6.32 -22.77 19.27
N LEU A 19 -6.56 -21.51 19.64
CA LEU A 19 -6.42 -20.36 18.73
C LEU A 19 -4.99 -20.22 18.19
N SER A 20 -3.96 -20.42 19.02
CA SER A 20 -2.57 -20.21 18.62
C SER A 20 -2.02 -21.30 17.68
N THR A 21 -2.66 -22.48 17.67
CA THR A 21 -2.24 -23.66 16.90
C THR A 21 -3.13 -23.95 15.68
N THR A 22 -4.15 -23.11 15.46
CA THR A 22 -5.04 -23.19 14.31
C THR A 22 -5.01 -21.86 13.57
N ASN A 23 -5.39 -21.87 12.29
CA ASN A 23 -5.58 -20.62 11.56
C ASN A 23 -6.97 -20.07 11.89
N SER A 24 -7.06 -19.39 13.03
CA SER A 24 -8.29 -18.80 13.55
C SER A 24 -8.00 -17.55 14.37
N LEU A 25 -9.02 -16.71 14.55
CA LEU A 25 -8.92 -15.51 15.38
C LEU A 25 -10.27 -15.16 16.01
N VAL A 26 -10.23 -14.45 17.15
CA VAL A 26 -11.40 -13.80 17.73
C VAL A 26 -11.43 -12.37 17.21
N ALA A 27 -12.53 -11.96 16.57
CA ALA A 27 -12.73 -10.59 16.08
C ALA A 27 -14.12 -10.06 16.43
N GLY A 28 -14.44 -8.85 15.96
CA GLY A 28 -15.75 -8.26 16.15
C GLY A 28 -15.95 -7.66 17.54
N SER A 29 -17.19 -7.68 18.04
CA SER A 29 -17.57 -6.93 19.25
C SER A 29 -16.85 -7.41 20.51
N ALA A 30 -16.58 -8.72 20.64
CA ALA A 30 -15.87 -9.27 21.78
C ALA A 30 -14.39 -8.85 21.80
N ALA A 31 -13.74 -8.88 20.64
CA ALA A 31 -12.39 -8.37 20.47
C ALA A 31 -12.32 -6.87 20.80
N LEU A 32 -13.21 -6.07 20.22
CA LEU A 32 -13.27 -4.63 20.51
C LEU A 32 -13.46 -4.33 22.00
N TYR A 33 -14.34 -5.07 22.68
CA TYR A 33 -14.53 -4.93 24.13
C TYR A 33 -13.23 -5.19 24.89
N ALA A 34 -12.50 -6.26 24.52
CA ALA A 34 -11.22 -6.58 25.15
C ALA A 34 -10.15 -5.53 24.85
N TYR A 35 -10.10 -4.99 23.63
CA TYR A 35 -9.18 -3.93 23.23
C TYR A 35 -9.36 -2.66 24.08
N PHE A 36 -10.59 -2.23 24.30
CA PHE A 36 -10.89 -1.10 25.17
C PHE A 36 -10.47 -1.34 26.62
N LYS A 37 -10.77 -2.53 27.18
CA LYS A 37 -10.32 -2.90 28.52
C LYS A 37 -8.79 -2.94 28.66
N GLU A 38 -8.08 -3.42 27.64
CA GLU A 38 -6.61 -3.44 27.60
C GLU A 38 -6.00 -2.03 27.65
N HIS A 39 -6.66 -1.07 27.01
CA HIS A 39 -6.23 0.34 26.94
C HIS A 39 -6.84 1.23 28.05
N GLY A 40 -7.52 0.64 29.04
CA GLY A 40 -8.10 1.38 30.16
C GLY A 40 -9.30 2.27 29.79
N VAL A 41 -9.93 2.03 28.64
CA VAL A 41 -11.13 2.74 28.19
C VAL A 41 -12.38 1.96 28.57
N ASP A 42 -13.40 2.65 29.07
CA ASP A 42 -14.68 2.01 29.39
C ASP A 42 -15.43 1.64 28.10
N PRO A 43 -15.75 0.35 27.85
CA PRO A 43 -16.36 -0.02 26.59
C PRO A 43 -17.79 0.44 26.39
N GLN A 44 -18.53 0.83 27.43
CA GLN A 44 -19.95 1.22 27.36
C GLN A 44 -20.92 0.15 26.82
N PHE A 45 -20.43 -1.07 26.54
CA PHE A 45 -21.24 -2.21 26.13
C PHE A 45 -20.64 -3.51 26.67
N VAL A 46 -21.44 -4.58 26.64
CA VAL A 46 -21.00 -5.96 26.86
C VAL A 46 -21.27 -6.74 25.57
N PRO A 47 -20.30 -7.51 25.04
CA PRO A 47 -20.54 -8.33 23.86
C PRO A 47 -21.63 -9.38 24.14
N GLY A 48 -22.54 -9.58 23.19
CA GLY A 48 -23.60 -10.58 23.29
C GLY A 48 -23.13 -11.99 22.92
N ASP A 49 -22.12 -12.06 22.07
CA ASP A 49 -21.56 -13.23 21.44
C ASP A 49 -20.02 -13.14 21.34
N LEU A 50 -19.39 -14.29 21.09
CA LEU A 50 -17.98 -14.41 20.77
C LEU A 50 -17.81 -14.97 19.36
N ASP A 51 -17.34 -14.14 18.43
CA ASP A 51 -17.11 -14.52 17.04
C ASP A 51 -15.69 -15.09 16.85
N ILE A 52 -15.61 -16.33 16.40
CA ILE A 52 -14.37 -17.03 16.08
C ILE A 52 -14.33 -17.27 14.58
N TRP A 53 -13.43 -16.56 13.90
CA TRP A 53 -13.21 -16.68 12.46
C TRP A 53 -12.13 -17.71 12.19
N MET A 54 -12.35 -18.62 11.26
CA MET A 54 -11.40 -19.70 10.99
C MET A 54 -11.35 -20.11 9.52
N GLU A 55 -10.16 -20.51 9.09
CA GLU A 55 -9.96 -21.08 7.76
C GLU A 55 -10.65 -22.45 7.63
N ASP A 56 -11.36 -22.60 6.53
CA ASP A 56 -12.08 -23.78 6.04
C ASP A 56 -11.90 -23.87 4.52
N ASN A 57 -10.68 -24.24 4.08
CA ASN A 57 -10.40 -24.47 2.66
C ASN A 57 -10.35 -25.97 2.32
N HIS A 58 -10.61 -26.28 1.04
CA HIS A 58 -10.58 -27.64 0.53
C HIS A 58 -9.18 -28.28 0.61
N ASP A 59 -8.11 -27.49 0.70
CA ASP A 59 -6.75 -28.00 0.84
C ASP A 59 -6.49 -28.61 2.22
N LEU A 60 -7.02 -28.03 3.31
CA LEU A 60 -7.03 -28.65 4.65
C LEU A 60 -7.79 -29.98 4.65
N ILE A 61 -8.84 -30.09 3.83
CA ILE A 61 -9.64 -31.30 3.69
C ILE A 61 -8.87 -32.37 2.91
N ALA A 62 -8.16 -31.98 1.84
CA ALA A 62 -7.37 -32.87 0.99
C ALA A 62 -6.09 -33.36 1.68
N LEU A 63 -5.36 -32.49 2.42
CA LEU A 63 -4.13 -32.82 3.14
C LEU A 63 -4.33 -33.78 4.32
N HIS A 64 -5.54 -33.89 4.86
CA HIS A 64 -5.81 -34.65 6.08
C HIS A 64 -6.67 -35.90 5.88
N GLY A 65 -7.09 -36.21 4.65
CA GLY A 65 -7.63 -37.51 4.23
C GLY A 65 -8.95 -37.96 4.87
N SER A 66 -9.52 -37.18 5.81
CA SER A 66 -10.84 -37.39 6.38
C SER A 66 -11.35 -36.10 7.02
N TYR A 67 -12.65 -35.82 6.86
CA TYR A 67 -13.36 -34.68 7.47
C TYR A 67 -13.31 -34.70 9.01
N GLU A 68 -13.07 -35.88 9.59
CA GLU A 68 -13.64 -36.22 10.89
C GLU A 68 -12.75 -35.96 12.10
N GLN A 69 -11.46 -35.63 11.97
CA GLN A 69 -10.59 -35.60 13.18
C GLN A 69 -9.54 -34.48 13.31
N ARG A 70 -9.26 -33.67 12.28
CA ARG A 70 -8.13 -32.72 12.35
C ARG A 70 -8.39 -31.28 11.88
N GLY A 71 -9.51 -31.00 11.19
CA GLY A 71 -9.86 -29.65 10.75
C GLY A 71 -10.18 -28.70 11.91
N ASN A 72 -10.06 -27.39 11.67
CA ASN A 72 -10.32 -26.35 12.68
C ASN A 72 -11.72 -26.49 13.29
N LEU A 73 -12.74 -26.67 12.44
CA LEU A 73 -14.13 -26.89 12.88
C LEU A 73 -14.26 -28.03 13.89
N TYR A 74 -13.66 -29.19 13.61
CA TYR A 74 -13.71 -30.35 14.51
C TYR A 74 -13.06 -30.06 15.86
N ARG A 75 -11.87 -29.42 15.85
CA ARG A 75 -11.14 -29.10 17.08
C ARG A 75 -11.92 -28.11 17.96
N PHE A 76 -12.46 -27.05 17.37
CA PHE A 76 -13.29 -26.08 18.10
C PHE A 76 -14.60 -26.68 18.56
N THR A 77 -15.30 -27.45 17.71
CA THR A 77 -16.55 -28.11 18.08
C THR A 77 -16.33 -29.02 19.29
N ASN A 78 -15.31 -29.88 19.26
CA ASN A 78 -15.02 -30.77 20.39
C ASN A 78 -14.65 -30.01 21.65
N PHE A 79 -13.83 -28.97 21.52
CA PHE A 79 -13.50 -28.11 22.66
C PHE A 79 -14.76 -27.52 23.28
N LEU A 80 -15.64 -26.92 22.46
CA LEU A 80 -16.88 -26.29 22.92
C LEU A 80 -17.83 -27.30 23.57
N LEU A 81 -18.02 -28.47 22.96
CA LEU A 81 -18.83 -29.56 23.55
C LEU A 81 -18.29 -29.99 24.92
N GLN A 82 -16.96 -30.09 25.06
CA GLN A 82 -16.32 -30.42 26.36
C GLN A 82 -16.51 -29.32 27.41
N GLN A 83 -16.63 -28.05 26.99
CA GLN A 83 -16.93 -26.91 27.86
C GLN A 83 -18.45 -26.73 28.11
N GLY A 84 -19.30 -27.66 27.69
CA GLY A 84 -20.74 -27.64 27.98
C GLY A 84 -21.57 -26.79 27.01
N TYR A 85 -21.02 -26.42 25.86
CA TYR A 85 -21.78 -25.78 24.79
C TYR A 85 -22.49 -26.82 23.91
N ASN A 86 -23.63 -26.45 23.33
CA ASN A 86 -24.33 -27.27 22.33
C ASN A 86 -24.53 -26.47 21.04
N VAL A 87 -24.47 -27.15 19.89
CA VAL A 87 -24.81 -26.52 18.60
C VAL A 87 -26.31 -26.21 18.59
N THR A 88 -26.66 -24.94 18.40
CA THR A 88 -28.06 -24.50 18.33
C THR A 88 -28.50 -24.22 16.90
N THR A 89 -27.62 -23.63 16.10
CA THR A 89 -27.95 -23.21 14.74
C THR A 89 -26.80 -23.48 13.79
N LYS A 90 -27.13 -23.95 12.59
CA LYS A 90 -26.22 -24.01 11.44
C LYS A 90 -26.79 -23.12 10.34
N PHE A 91 -26.06 -22.08 9.98
CA PHE A 91 -26.36 -21.26 8.82
C PHE A 91 -25.45 -21.68 7.68
N GLU A 92 -26.05 -22.20 6.61
CA GLU A 92 -25.38 -22.34 5.31
C GLU A 92 -25.66 -21.07 4.52
N VAL A 93 -24.60 -20.40 4.06
CA VAL A 93 -24.74 -19.18 3.28
C VAL A 93 -25.24 -19.56 1.88
N ASN A 94 -26.55 -19.65 1.71
CA ASN A 94 -27.14 -19.68 0.38
C ASN A 94 -26.88 -18.32 -0.29
N HIS A 95 -26.55 -18.34 -1.59
CA HIS A 95 -26.20 -17.17 -2.40
C HIS A 95 -27.27 -16.04 -2.43
N ASP A 96 -28.43 -16.22 -1.80
CA ASP A 96 -29.54 -15.27 -1.71
C ASP A 96 -29.72 -14.63 -0.31
N GLY A 97 -28.81 -14.86 0.65
CA GLY A 97 -28.88 -14.29 2.01
C GLY A 97 -28.01 -13.04 2.24
N ASP A 98 -28.21 -12.36 3.37
CA ASP A 98 -27.49 -11.16 3.86
C ASP A 98 -25.95 -11.26 3.90
N TYR A 99 -25.41 -12.47 3.77
CA TYR A 99 -23.97 -12.77 3.75
C TYR A 99 -23.41 -13.06 2.35
N SER A 100 -24.23 -13.05 1.30
CA SER A 100 -23.80 -13.17 -0.11
C SER A 100 -22.77 -12.10 -0.52
N LYS A 101 -22.77 -10.96 0.17
CA LYS A 101 -21.79 -9.86 -0.01
C LYS A 101 -20.54 -10.00 0.85
N VAL A 102 -20.56 -10.85 1.86
CA VAL A 102 -19.41 -11.10 2.73
C VAL A 102 -18.67 -12.29 2.12
N HIS A 103 -17.86 -11.98 1.10
CA HIS A 103 -17.14 -12.95 0.29
C HIS A 103 -16.44 -14.01 1.16
N HIS A 104 -16.31 -15.24 0.66
CA HIS A 104 -15.54 -16.33 1.28
C HIS A 104 -16.11 -16.96 2.57
N ILE A 105 -17.22 -16.48 3.17
CA ILE A 105 -17.86 -17.24 4.26
C ILE A 105 -18.56 -18.48 3.71
N SER A 106 -18.13 -19.66 4.15
CA SER A 106 -18.76 -20.94 3.79
C SER A 106 -19.95 -21.26 4.69
N GLN A 107 -19.76 -21.19 6.01
CA GLN A 107 -20.72 -21.63 7.02
C GLN A 107 -20.57 -20.85 8.33
N ILE A 108 -21.66 -20.75 9.09
CA ILE A 108 -21.65 -20.23 10.46
C ILE A 108 -22.34 -21.25 11.39
N PHE A 109 -21.68 -21.61 12.49
CA PHE A 109 -22.24 -22.46 13.53
C PHE A 109 -22.36 -21.68 14.84
N SER A 110 -23.58 -21.59 15.38
CA SER A 110 -23.83 -21.02 16.71
C SER A 110 -23.83 -22.11 17.77
N PHE A 111 -23.09 -21.88 18.84
CA PHE A 111 -23.00 -22.71 20.03
C PHE A 111 -23.52 -21.94 21.23
N MET A 112 -24.34 -22.56 22.07
CA MET A 112 -24.88 -21.93 23.27
C MET A 112 -24.68 -22.82 24.51
N ASN A 113 -24.31 -22.22 25.64
CA ASN A 113 -24.19 -22.92 26.91
C ASN A 113 -25.46 -22.76 27.79
N SER A 114 -25.46 -23.37 28.98
CA SER A 114 -26.57 -23.27 29.94
C SER A 114 -26.87 -21.83 30.39
N ASP A 115 -25.85 -20.97 30.37
CA ASP A 115 -25.93 -19.57 30.80
C ASP A 115 -26.35 -18.62 29.66
N GLN A 116 -26.81 -19.17 28.53
CA GLN A 116 -27.22 -18.42 27.34
C GLN A 116 -26.11 -17.56 26.73
N LYS A 117 -24.84 -17.94 26.94
CA LYS A 117 -23.70 -17.36 26.23
C LYS A 117 -23.56 -18.00 24.86
N GLU A 118 -23.41 -17.17 23.83
CA GLU A 118 -23.28 -17.62 22.45
C GLU A 118 -21.84 -17.51 21.96
N ILE A 119 -21.37 -18.54 21.25
CA ILE A 119 -20.11 -18.55 20.50
C ILE A 119 -20.45 -18.89 19.05
N GLN A 120 -19.99 -18.08 18.11
CA GLN A 120 -20.15 -18.33 16.68
C GLN A 120 -18.82 -18.79 16.07
N LEU A 121 -18.83 -19.93 15.41
CA LEU A 121 -17.74 -20.36 14.55
C LEU A 121 -18.07 -19.93 13.11
N ILE A 122 -17.28 -19.02 12.56
CA ILE A 122 -17.45 -18.46 11.22
C ILE A 122 -16.36 -19.02 10.32
N LEU A 123 -16.76 -19.85 9.37
CA LEU A 123 -15.86 -20.58 8.49
C LEU A 123 -15.62 -19.79 7.20
N LEU A 124 -14.35 -19.65 6.85
CA LEU A 124 -13.89 -18.89 5.70
C LEU A 124 -13.09 -19.76 4.75
N ASN A 125 -13.46 -19.76 3.47
CA ASN A 125 -12.59 -20.25 2.41
C ASN A 125 -11.50 -19.21 2.07
N TYR A 126 -10.76 -18.77 3.10
CA TYR A 126 -9.73 -17.74 2.98
C TYR A 126 -8.62 -17.98 4.01
N ARG A 127 -7.38 -18.13 3.54
CA ARG A 127 -6.24 -18.50 4.40
C ARG A 127 -5.73 -17.33 5.23
N LYS A 128 -5.73 -16.11 4.70
CA LYS A 128 -5.08 -14.98 5.36
C LYS A 128 -6.08 -14.15 6.16
N LEU A 129 -6.46 -14.66 7.34
CA LEU A 129 -7.56 -14.08 8.12
C LEU A 129 -7.38 -12.58 8.47
N LYS A 130 -6.14 -12.12 8.69
CA LYS A 130 -5.88 -10.68 8.92
C LYS A 130 -6.17 -9.84 7.67
N GLU A 131 -5.71 -10.27 6.49
CA GLU A 131 -6.02 -9.61 5.21
C GLU A 131 -7.52 -9.63 4.92
N TYR A 132 -8.20 -10.73 5.29
CA TYR A 132 -9.65 -10.82 5.18
C TYR A 132 -10.37 -9.76 6.02
N VAL A 133 -9.99 -9.60 7.29
CA VAL A 133 -10.54 -8.55 8.16
C VAL A 133 -10.29 -7.17 7.56
N GLN A 134 -9.10 -6.93 7.00
CA GLN A 134 -8.75 -5.65 6.34
C GLN A 134 -9.62 -5.33 5.12
N GLN A 135 -9.93 -6.33 4.31
CA GLN A 135 -10.58 -6.12 3.01
C GLN A 135 -12.10 -6.16 3.08
N TYR A 136 -12.68 -7.01 3.93
CA TYR A 136 -14.11 -7.35 3.85
C TYR A 136 -14.95 -6.86 5.03
N PHE A 137 -14.34 -6.29 6.06
CA PHE A 137 -15.10 -5.70 7.16
C PHE A 137 -15.55 -4.28 6.78
N ASP A 138 -16.81 -3.97 7.07
CA ASP A 138 -17.50 -2.78 6.62
C ASP A 138 -17.30 -1.54 7.51
N LEU A 139 -16.95 -1.74 8.79
CA LEU A 139 -16.76 -0.69 9.78
C LEU A 139 -15.46 -0.87 10.55
N SER A 140 -14.73 0.22 10.78
CA SER A 140 -13.45 0.21 11.49
C SER A 140 -13.47 -0.43 12.90
N PRO A 141 -14.52 -0.31 13.74
CA PRO A 141 -14.51 -0.96 15.06
C PRO A 141 -14.61 -2.49 14.98
N CYS A 142 -14.99 -3.04 13.83
CA CYS A 142 -15.04 -4.48 13.63
C CYS A 142 -13.66 -5.03 13.29
N MET A 143 -12.75 -4.18 12.82
CA MET A 143 -11.40 -4.49 12.38
C MET A 143 -10.42 -4.61 13.55
N THR A 144 -10.89 -5.21 14.64
CA THR A 144 -10.16 -5.47 15.89
C THR A 144 -10.18 -6.96 16.15
N TRP A 145 -9.02 -7.54 16.47
CA TRP A 145 -8.89 -8.97 16.75
C TRP A 145 -7.90 -9.25 17.87
N TRP A 146 -8.01 -10.42 18.46
CA TRP A 146 -7.06 -10.89 19.47
C TRP A 146 -5.93 -11.70 18.82
N ASN A 147 -4.68 -11.27 19.01
CA ASN A 147 -3.50 -12.08 18.72
C ASN A 147 -3.25 -13.03 19.89
N ALA A 148 -3.70 -14.28 19.76
CA ALA A 148 -3.57 -15.28 20.82
C ALA A 148 -2.11 -15.70 21.11
N LYS A 149 -1.20 -15.60 20.14
CA LYS A 149 0.22 -15.95 20.32
C LYS A 149 0.88 -14.97 21.27
N GLU A 150 0.76 -13.68 20.97
CA GLU A 150 1.36 -12.59 21.75
C GLU A 150 0.49 -12.17 22.95
N ASN A 151 -0.76 -12.62 22.97
CA ASN A 151 -1.77 -12.26 23.95
C ASN A 151 -2.04 -10.75 24.01
N GLN A 152 -2.17 -10.12 22.85
CA GLN A 152 -2.42 -8.69 22.70
C GLN A 152 -3.58 -8.44 21.75
N MET A 153 -4.28 -7.33 21.96
CA MET A 153 -5.34 -6.89 21.08
C MET A 153 -4.77 -6.02 19.96
N GLU A 154 -5.13 -6.33 18.71
CA GLU A 154 -4.69 -5.60 17.52
C GLU A 154 -5.91 -4.96 16.84
N THR A 155 -5.70 -3.80 16.21
CA THR A 155 -6.71 -3.12 15.40
C THR A 155 -6.06 -2.44 14.21
N ILE A 156 -6.75 -2.38 13.07
CA ILE A 156 -6.30 -1.60 11.90
C ILE A 156 -6.51 -0.10 12.13
N HIS A 157 -7.46 0.26 12.99
CA HIS A 157 -7.88 1.64 13.25
C HIS A 157 -7.71 1.99 14.73
N PRO A 158 -6.54 2.50 15.16
CA PRO A 158 -6.26 2.84 16.56
C PRO A 158 -7.17 3.94 17.12
N ASP A 159 -7.63 4.86 16.26
CA ASP A 159 -8.61 5.91 16.59
C ASP A 159 -9.97 5.38 17.04
N THR A 160 -10.25 4.09 16.82
CA THR A 160 -11.37 3.37 17.44
C THR A 160 -11.38 3.52 18.96
N ILE A 161 -10.21 3.70 19.60
CA ILE A 161 -10.10 3.93 21.06
C ILE A 161 -10.82 5.20 21.53
N GLU A 162 -10.94 6.19 20.64
CA GLU A 162 -11.65 7.45 20.88
C GLU A 162 -13.13 7.36 20.52
N HIS A 163 -13.66 6.14 20.33
CA HIS A 163 -15.01 5.88 19.84
C HIS A 163 -15.27 6.50 18.46
N LYS A 164 -14.24 6.63 17.61
CA LYS A 164 -14.39 6.99 16.20
C LYS A 164 -14.67 5.74 15.38
N MET A 165 -15.59 5.85 14.42
CA MET A 165 -15.83 4.77 13.45
C MET A 165 -15.81 5.28 12.03
N HIS A 166 -15.34 4.44 11.12
CA HIS A 166 -15.27 4.73 9.69
C HIS A 166 -15.99 3.65 8.90
N ILE A 167 -16.61 4.05 7.80
CA ILE A 167 -17.07 3.13 6.76
C ILE A 167 -15.86 2.76 5.89
N MET A 168 -15.66 1.47 5.69
CA MET A 168 -14.49 0.94 4.96
C MET A 168 -14.77 0.69 3.48
N SER A 169 -16.04 0.57 3.10
CA SER A 169 -16.47 0.35 1.73
C SER A 169 -16.87 1.68 1.08
N ASP A 170 -16.39 1.92 -0.14
CA ASP A 170 -16.82 3.07 -0.96
C ASP A 170 -18.21 2.86 -1.61
N LEU A 171 -18.84 1.69 -1.37
CA LEU A 171 -20.17 1.38 -1.88
C LEU A 171 -21.26 2.04 -1.02
N GLU A 172 -22.43 2.26 -1.64
CA GLU A 172 -23.60 2.80 -0.94
C GLU A 172 -23.96 1.98 0.30
N VAL A 173 -24.24 2.70 1.40
CA VAL A 173 -24.56 2.11 2.70
C VAL A 173 -25.85 1.30 2.62
N GLY A 174 -25.73 -0.03 2.64
CA GLY A 174 -26.87 -0.94 2.67
C GLY A 174 -27.58 -0.99 4.03
N SER A 175 -28.78 -1.57 4.06
CA SER A 175 -29.60 -1.71 5.28
C SER A 175 -28.87 -2.40 6.45
N ARG A 176 -28.09 -3.44 6.16
CA ARG A 176 -27.27 -4.15 7.15
C ARG A 176 -26.19 -3.25 7.76
N GLN A 177 -25.49 -2.49 6.92
CA GLN A 177 -24.43 -1.59 7.37
C GLN A 177 -25.03 -0.46 8.21
N LEU A 178 -26.19 0.07 7.83
CA LEU A 178 -26.93 1.06 8.62
C LEU A 178 -27.31 0.54 10.01
N ALA A 179 -27.81 -0.70 10.10
CA ALA A 179 -28.13 -1.32 11.39
C ALA A 179 -26.88 -1.48 12.28
N ARG A 180 -25.72 -1.76 11.67
CA ARG A 180 -24.44 -1.85 12.38
C ARG A 180 -23.93 -0.48 12.82
N ILE A 181 -24.05 0.55 11.99
CA ILE A 181 -23.76 1.95 12.33
C ILE A 181 -24.58 2.34 13.57
N GLN A 182 -25.90 2.14 13.54
CA GLN A 182 -26.78 2.42 14.67
C GLN A 182 -26.41 1.62 15.93
N LYS A 183 -26.02 0.35 15.77
CA LYS A 183 -25.52 -0.49 16.88
C LYS A 183 -24.28 0.13 17.53
N TYR A 184 -23.34 0.69 16.76
CA TYR A 184 -22.14 1.33 17.29
C TYR A 184 -22.40 2.74 17.83
N GLU A 185 -23.28 3.54 17.20
CA GLU A 185 -23.74 4.83 17.74
C GLU A 185 -24.37 4.65 19.13
N ALA A 186 -25.20 3.62 19.31
CA ALA A 186 -25.78 3.28 20.62
C ALA A 186 -24.74 2.88 21.68
N ARG A 187 -23.51 2.59 21.26
CA ARG A 187 -22.34 2.27 22.11
C ARG A 187 -21.38 3.46 22.26
N GLY A 188 -21.81 4.66 21.85
CA GLY A 188 -21.04 5.89 21.98
C GLY A 188 -20.11 6.21 20.80
N PHE A 189 -20.15 5.44 19.71
CA PHE A 189 -19.33 5.72 18.54
C PHE A 189 -19.87 6.89 17.72
N CYS A 190 -18.95 7.65 17.12
CA CYS A 190 -19.25 8.71 16.17
C CYS A 190 -18.71 8.34 14.79
N LEU A 191 -19.58 8.38 13.77
CA LEU A 191 -19.16 8.18 12.39
C LEU A 191 -18.32 9.37 11.93
N GLN A 192 -17.10 9.09 11.49
CA GLN A 192 -16.18 10.07 10.93
C GLN A 192 -15.76 9.66 9.53
N GLU A 193 -15.39 10.64 8.71
CA GLU A 193 -14.75 10.35 7.44
C GLU A 193 -13.48 9.51 7.67
N LYS A 194 -13.24 8.54 6.80
CA LYS A 194 -12.04 7.71 6.85
C LYS A 194 -10.81 8.62 6.83
N PRO A 195 -9.77 8.38 7.65
CA PRO A 195 -8.54 9.15 7.56
C PRO A 195 -7.94 9.10 6.15
N CYS A 196 -7.48 10.24 5.66
CA CYS A 196 -6.85 10.38 4.35
C CYS A 196 -5.68 9.38 4.22
N PRO A 197 -5.58 8.63 3.10
CA PRO A 197 -4.49 7.67 2.90
C PRO A 197 -3.13 8.37 2.88
N ALA A 198 -2.04 7.62 3.10
CA ALA A 198 -0.67 8.10 2.93
C ALA A 198 0.11 7.10 2.06
N VAL A 199 1.10 7.57 1.31
CA VAL A 199 1.96 6.72 0.48
C VAL A 199 3.16 6.22 1.29
N LEU A 200 3.85 7.13 1.97
CA LEU A 200 5.02 6.86 2.77
C LEU A 200 4.68 6.93 4.26
N GLU A 201 4.36 8.13 4.73
CA GLU A 201 4.07 8.40 6.14
C GLU A 201 3.11 9.58 6.25
N ARG A 202 2.06 9.43 7.07
CA ARG A 202 1.09 10.49 7.30
C ARG A 202 1.72 11.64 8.09
N ASP A 203 1.45 12.88 7.68
CA ASP A 203 1.67 14.04 8.53
C ASP A 203 0.72 14.01 9.74
N MET A 204 1.28 13.72 10.91
CA MET A 204 0.55 13.60 12.17
C MET A 204 0.05 14.94 12.73
N ARG A 205 0.54 16.08 12.20
CA ARG A 205 0.10 17.44 12.57
C ARG A 205 0.24 17.76 14.07
N GLU A 206 1.15 17.09 14.78
CA GLU A 206 1.33 17.24 16.23
C GLU A 206 1.58 18.71 16.62
N ASN A 207 2.38 19.42 15.81
CA ASN A 207 2.72 20.82 16.02
C ASN A 207 1.80 21.80 15.28
N ALA A 208 0.62 21.38 14.79
CA ALA A 208 -0.31 22.29 14.12
C ALA A 208 -0.72 23.48 15.00
N ASN A 209 -0.68 23.35 16.34
CA ASN A 209 -0.89 24.46 17.28
C ASN A 209 0.06 25.65 17.05
N MET A 210 1.25 25.44 16.47
CA MET A 210 2.20 26.52 16.19
C MET A 210 1.73 27.45 15.05
N LEU A 211 0.72 27.03 14.29
CA LEU A 211 0.04 27.84 13.28
C LEU A 211 -1.12 28.67 13.86
N THR A 212 -1.39 28.58 15.16
CA THR A 212 -2.50 29.33 15.81
C THR A 212 -2.34 30.83 15.55
N GLY A 213 -3.42 31.47 15.09
CA GLY A 213 -3.44 32.89 14.76
C GLY A 213 -3.01 33.20 13.32
N GLN A 214 -2.47 32.24 12.57
CA GLN A 214 -2.31 32.37 11.12
C GLN A 214 -3.67 32.17 10.44
N LYS A 215 -4.01 33.07 9.53
CA LYS A 215 -5.28 33.04 8.80
C LYS A 215 -5.09 32.37 7.46
N ALA A 216 -6.00 31.45 7.14
CA ALA A 216 -6.13 30.85 5.83
C ALA A 216 -7.49 31.22 5.24
N PHE A 217 -7.52 31.63 3.97
CA PHE A 217 -8.76 31.98 3.30
C PHE A 217 -9.35 30.75 2.61
N ASP A 218 -10.55 30.33 3.01
CA ASP A 218 -11.30 29.30 2.30
C ASP A 218 -11.91 29.91 1.03
N VAL A 219 -11.40 29.49 -0.12
CA VAL A 219 -11.81 30.03 -1.42
C VAL A 219 -13.21 29.56 -1.83
N ILE A 220 -13.68 28.44 -1.27
CA ILE A 220 -14.96 27.81 -1.61
C ILE A 220 -16.08 28.39 -0.73
N ALA A 221 -15.87 28.39 0.59
CA ALA A 221 -16.83 28.96 1.55
C ALA A 221 -16.75 30.48 1.65
N TYR A 222 -15.66 31.08 1.15
CA TYR A 222 -15.40 32.51 1.15
C TYR A 222 -15.31 33.11 2.56
N GLU A 223 -14.53 32.46 3.43
CA GLU A 223 -14.32 32.87 4.82
C GLU A 223 -12.86 32.77 5.28
N GLU A 224 -12.49 33.49 6.35
CA GLU A 224 -11.18 33.39 6.97
C GLU A 224 -11.19 32.39 8.13
N LEU A 225 -10.37 31.35 8.02
CA LEU A 225 -10.23 30.29 9.00
C LEU A 225 -8.93 30.44 9.78
N ASP A 226 -8.90 29.91 11.00
CA ASP A 226 -7.63 29.70 11.70
C ASP A 226 -6.94 28.45 11.14
N ALA A 227 -5.72 28.61 10.65
CA ALA A 227 -4.97 27.56 9.95
C ALA A 227 -4.77 26.31 10.83
N SER A 228 -4.53 26.51 12.13
CA SER A 228 -4.35 25.40 13.08
C SER A 228 -5.65 24.62 13.28
N ALA A 229 -6.74 25.34 13.56
CA ALA A 229 -8.05 24.73 13.77
C ALA A 229 -8.52 23.98 12.53
N PHE A 230 -8.37 24.58 11.34
CA PHE A 230 -8.76 23.98 10.07
C PHE A 230 -8.00 22.68 9.80
N LEU A 231 -6.67 22.67 9.91
CA LEU A 231 -5.88 21.44 9.71
C LEU A 231 -6.19 20.35 10.75
N LYS A 232 -6.64 20.69 11.95
CA LYS A 232 -6.98 19.69 12.97
C LYS A 232 -8.35 19.05 12.76
N GLU A 233 -9.23 19.72 12.05
CA GLU A 233 -10.60 19.26 11.84
C GLU A 233 -10.68 18.02 10.95
N SER A 234 -9.86 17.94 9.90
CA SER A 234 -9.85 16.79 8.99
C SER A 234 -8.48 16.53 8.38
N SER A 235 -8.09 15.26 8.29
CA SER A 235 -6.87 14.81 7.58
C SER A 235 -6.89 15.13 6.07
N TYR A 236 -8.06 15.42 5.51
CA TYR A 236 -8.20 15.90 4.13
C TYR A 236 -8.03 17.42 3.98
N HIS A 237 -7.96 18.18 5.07
CA HIS A 237 -7.69 19.61 5.00
C HIS A 237 -6.21 19.87 4.70
N ILE A 238 -5.95 20.80 3.78
CA ILE A 238 -4.63 21.26 3.39
C ILE A 238 -4.59 22.77 3.30
N LEU A 239 -3.38 23.31 3.41
CA LEU A 239 -3.12 24.72 3.16
C LEU A 239 -2.28 24.87 1.90
N LEU A 240 -2.66 25.84 1.07
CA LEU A 240 -1.93 26.23 -0.13
C LEU A 240 -1.38 27.65 0.11
N GLN A 241 -0.06 27.80 0.24
CA GLN A 241 0.59 29.10 0.34
C GLN A 241 0.82 29.65 -1.06
N VAL A 242 0.30 30.83 -1.35
CA VAL A 242 0.57 31.57 -2.58
C VAL A 242 1.05 32.96 -2.19
N SER A 243 2.31 33.28 -2.53
CA SER A 243 2.96 34.53 -2.08
C SER A 243 2.93 34.66 -0.56
N ASP A 244 2.21 35.63 0.01
CA ASP A 244 2.06 35.87 1.44
C ASP A 244 0.73 35.37 2.03
N GLN A 245 -0.14 34.77 1.21
CA GLN A 245 -1.47 34.30 1.61
C GLN A 245 -1.56 32.78 1.73
N LEU A 246 -2.11 32.29 2.85
CA LEU A 246 -2.57 30.91 2.98
C LEU A 246 -4.00 30.78 2.46
N GLN A 247 -4.26 29.75 1.68
CA GLN A 247 -5.58 29.34 1.23
C GLN A 247 -5.92 27.98 1.82
N ALA A 248 -7.17 27.81 2.27
CA ALA A 248 -7.67 26.58 2.87
C ALA A 248 -8.45 25.76 1.84
N PHE A 249 -8.14 24.47 1.74
CA PHE A 249 -8.83 23.56 0.83
C PHE A 249 -9.05 22.17 1.46
N HIS A 250 -10.11 21.52 1.02
CA HIS A 250 -10.27 20.08 1.14
C HIS A 250 -9.59 19.39 -0.06
N ARG A 251 -8.67 18.44 0.18
CA ARG A 251 -7.87 17.77 -0.86
C ARG A 251 -8.70 17.23 -2.02
N LYS A 252 -9.73 16.42 -1.73
CA LYS A 252 -10.57 15.81 -2.77
C LYS A 252 -11.17 16.87 -3.68
N THR A 253 -11.80 17.87 -3.09
CA THR A 253 -12.44 18.97 -3.82
C THR A 253 -11.45 19.77 -4.67
N LEU A 254 -10.24 20.03 -4.16
CA LEU A 254 -9.21 20.71 -4.94
C LEU A 254 -8.69 19.84 -6.08
N CYS A 255 -8.40 18.56 -5.83
CA CYS A 255 -7.97 17.61 -6.85
C CYS A 255 -9.01 17.47 -7.98
N ASP A 256 -10.27 17.25 -7.62
CA ASP A 256 -11.37 17.12 -8.59
C ASP A 256 -11.47 18.40 -9.46
N TYR A 257 -11.43 19.57 -8.81
CA TYR A 257 -11.46 20.86 -9.51
C TYR A 257 -10.28 21.03 -10.48
N MET A 258 -9.07 20.65 -10.06
CA MET A 258 -7.84 20.76 -10.85
C MET A 258 -7.83 19.79 -12.03
N GLN A 259 -8.30 18.55 -11.83
CA GLN A 259 -8.43 17.54 -12.88
C GLN A 259 -9.37 18.01 -14.00
N GLU A 260 -10.50 18.61 -13.66
CA GLU A 260 -11.45 19.17 -14.65
C GLU A 260 -10.87 20.37 -15.44
N ARG A 261 -9.76 20.95 -14.98
CA ARG A 261 -9.12 22.13 -15.60
C ARG A 261 -7.69 21.88 -16.06
N ALA A 262 -7.37 20.62 -16.38
CA ALA A 262 -6.11 20.30 -17.03
C ALA A 262 -6.01 21.00 -18.40
N THR A 263 -4.90 21.70 -18.63
CA THR A 263 -4.56 22.34 -19.89
C THR A 263 -3.19 21.84 -20.33
N ARG A 264 -3.03 21.46 -21.60
CA ARG A 264 -1.72 21.12 -22.16
C ARG A 264 -1.02 22.38 -22.68
N ILE A 265 0.22 22.58 -22.28
CA ILE A 265 1.11 23.66 -22.72
C ILE A 265 2.25 23.03 -23.55
N PRO A 266 2.40 23.41 -24.83
CA PRO A 266 3.50 22.91 -25.67
C PRO A 266 4.86 23.12 -25.01
N GLY A 267 5.70 22.08 -24.99
CA GLY A 267 7.03 22.10 -24.38
C GLY A 267 7.07 21.96 -22.85
N MET A 268 5.94 22.15 -22.14
CA MET A 268 5.87 22.06 -20.67
C MET A 268 4.95 20.94 -20.16
N GLY A 269 4.24 20.25 -21.06
CA GLY A 269 3.34 19.16 -20.69
C GLY A 269 1.97 19.64 -20.18
N VAL A 270 1.36 18.84 -19.31
CA VAL A 270 0.02 19.11 -18.77
C VAL A 270 0.14 19.90 -17.45
N VAL A 271 -0.58 21.01 -17.38
CA VAL A 271 -0.75 21.79 -16.15
C VAL A 271 -2.20 21.77 -15.70
N VAL A 272 -2.42 21.95 -14.41
CA VAL A 272 -3.74 22.03 -13.78
C VAL A 272 -3.90 23.37 -13.07
N ASP A 273 -5.12 23.91 -13.08
CA ASP A 273 -5.39 25.23 -12.52
C ASP A 273 -6.14 25.13 -11.19
N THR A 274 -5.65 25.84 -10.17
CA THR A 274 -6.37 26.06 -8.91
C THR A 274 -7.61 26.95 -9.11
N PRO A 275 -8.52 27.07 -8.12
CA PRO A 275 -9.66 27.99 -8.19
C PRO A 275 -9.30 29.45 -8.47
N ASN A 276 -8.13 29.89 -8.01
CA ASN A 276 -7.62 31.24 -8.24
C ASN A 276 -6.69 31.36 -9.47
N ARG A 277 -6.71 30.36 -10.37
CA ARG A 277 -5.96 30.33 -11.64
C ARG A 277 -4.44 30.35 -11.49
N GLN A 278 -3.90 29.74 -10.43
CA GLN A 278 -2.49 29.38 -10.40
C GLN A 278 -2.31 28.06 -11.15
N SER A 279 -1.39 28.00 -12.11
CA SER A 279 -1.13 26.80 -12.90
C SER A 279 0.00 25.98 -12.29
N LEU A 280 -0.24 24.69 -12.07
CA LEU A 280 0.68 23.73 -11.42
C LEU A 280 0.98 22.55 -12.36
N PRO A 281 2.16 21.91 -12.29
CA PRO A 281 2.43 20.65 -12.96
C PRO A 281 1.37 19.60 -12.59
N SER A 282 0.88 18.83 -13.57
CA SER A 282 -0.14 17.78 -13.31
C SER A 282 0.31 16.73 -12.31
N ASP A 283 1.61 16.53 -12.13
CA ASP A 283 2.19 15.57 -11.18
C ASP A 283 1.78 15.85 -9.72
N ILE A 284 1.32 17.07 -9.42
CA ILE A 284 0.71 17.40 -8.13
C ILE A 284 -0.47 16.49 -7.79
N LEU A 285 -1.19 15.99 -8.80
CA LEU A 285 -2.32 15.07 -8.64
C LEU A 285 -1.90 13.68 -8.17
N ASN A 286 -0.62 13.32 -8.28
CA ASN A 286 -0.09 12.06 -7.76
C ASN A 286 0.28 12.15 -6.28
N VAL A 287 0.39 13.36 -5.71
CA VAL A 287 0.85 13.59 -4.34
C VAL A 287 -0.25 14.19 -3.47
N MET A 288 -0.98 15.19 -3.96
CA MET A 288 -1.98 15.94 -3.20
C MET A 288 -3.13 15.10 -2.60
N PRO A 289 -3.60 14.01 -3.25
CA PRO A 289 -4.62 13.14 -2.65
C PRO A 289 -4.22 12.48 -1.33
N TYR A 290 -2.91 12.41 -1.03
CA TYR A 290 -2.37 11.68 0.12
C TYR A 290 -1.95 12.60 1.26
N SER A 291 -2.03 12.10 2.48
CA SER A 291 -1.80 12.83 3.74
C SER A 291 -0.34 13.00 4.14
N ASP A 292 0.60 12.68 3.24
CA ASP A 292 2.05 12.81 3.45
C ASP A 292 2.47 14.27 3.70
N TYR A 293 1.76 15.24 3.13
CA TYR A 293 2.04 16.68 3.27
C TYR A 293 0.77 17.47 3.53
N SER A 294 0.77 18.40 4.50
CA SER A 294 -0.41 19.21 4.83
C SER A 294 -0.35 20.64 4.27
N ILE A 295 0.83 21.10 3.87
CA ILE A 295 1.05 22.47 3.39
C ILE A 295 1.81 22.40 2.06
N TYR A 296 1.32 23.16 1.08
CA TYR A 296 1.88 23.23 -0.27
C TYR A 296 2.20 24.69 -0.59
N GLU A 297 3.46 24.99 -0.86
CA GLU A 297 3.91 26.34 -1.22
C GLU A 297 4.10 26.46 -2.73
N LEU A 298 3.46 27.45 -3.32
CA LEU A 298 3.54 27.77 -4.74
C LEU A 298 4.66 28.77 -4.96
N VAL A 299 5.74 28.30 -5.57
CA VAL A 299 6.90 29.13 -5.90
C VAL A 299 6.82 29.51 -7.38
N PRO A 300 6.77 30.82 -7.73
CA PRO A 300 6.70 31.24 -9.12
C PRO A 300 7.89 30.69 -9.92
N PHE A 301 7.60 30.10 -11.09
CA PHE A 301 8.62 29.55 -11.97
C PHE A 301 8.75 30.35 -13.26
N VAL A 302 7.69 30.33 -14.09
CA VAL A 302 7.67 31.02 -15.38
C VAL A 302 6.28 31.56 -15.66
N THR A 303 6.19 32.59 -16.50
CA THR A 303 4.92 33.04 -17.08
C THR A 303 4.96 32.77 -18.58
N GLU A 304 4.11 31.86 -19.04
CA GLU A 304 4.03 31.40 -20.43
C GLU A 304 2.62 31.71 -20.94
N ARG A 305 2.48 32.41 -22.08
CA ARG A 305 1.18 32.71 -22.72
C ARG A 305 0.11 33.23 -21.75
N GLU A 306 0.46 34.17 -20.87
CA GLU A 306 -0.41 34.78 -19.84
C GLU A 306 -0.81 33.86 -18.67
N LYS A 307 -0.26 32.64 -18.56
CA LYS A 307 -0.39 31.78 -17.37
C LYS A 307 0.86 31.83 -16.52
N SER A 308 0.71 32.13 -15.24
CA SER A 308 1.78 31.99 -14.25
C SER A 308 1.83 30.55 -13.77
N ILE A 309 2.96 29.89 -14.06
CA ILE A 309 3.22 28.50 -13.72
C ILE A 309 4.11 28.49 -12.48
N TYR A 310 3.77 27.62 -11.53
CA TYR A 310 4.44 27.51 -10.24
C TYR A 310 5.03 26.12 -10.08
N THR A 311 6.19 26.03 -9.43
CA THR A 311 6.62 24.78 -8.80
C THR A 311 5.97 24.66 -7.43
N VAL A 312 5.84 23.43 -6.93
CA VAL A 312 5.17 23.17 -5.65
C VAL A 312 6.15 22.54 -4.68
N GLN A 313 6.39 23.23 -3.56
CA GLN A 313 7.13 22.67 -2.42
C GLN A 313 6.14 22.10 -1.42
N CYS A 314 6.35 20.84 -1.03
CA CYS A 314 5.43 20.09 -0.17
C CYS A 314 6.02 19.94 1.24
N TYR A 315 5.20 20.18 2.26
CA TYR A 315 5.61 20.17 3.65
C TYR A 315 4.62 19.42 4.54
N THR A 316 5.17 18.64 5.48
CA THR A 316 4.48 18.39 6.75
C THR A 316 4.41 19.68 7.56
N VAL A 317 3.54 19.75 8.57
CA VAL A 317 3.49 20.90 9.49
C VAL A 317 4.87 21.17 10.11
N ASP A 318 5.60 20.12 10.49
CA ASP A 318 6.92 20.25 11.13
C ASP A 318 8.00 20.71 10.16
N GLN A 319 7.92 20.29 8.90
CA GLN A 319 8.81 20.72 7.83
C GLN A 319 8.59 22.19 7.49
N TRP A 320 7.33 22.62 7.45
CA TRP A 320 6.96 24.02 7.21
C TRP A 320 7.55 24.96 8.28
N LEU A 321 7.41 24.60 9.55
CA LEU A 321 7.96 25.39 10.68
C LEU A 321 9.49 25.48 10.65
N ARG A 322 10.17 24.54 9.99
CA ARG A 322 11.63 24.50 9.82
C ARG A 322 12.10 25.05 8.49
N HIS A 323 11.18 25.45 7.60
CA HIS A 323 11.47 25.86 6.22
C HIS A 323 12.29 24.82 5.44
N ALA A 324 11.97 23.53 5.60
CA ALA A 324 12.69 22.43 4.96
C ALA A 324 11.70 21.53 4.20
N PRO A 325 11.51 21.72 2.87
CA PRO A 325 10.53 20.96 2.10
C PRO A 325 10.85 19.46 2.07
N GLY A 326 9.81 18.63 2.15
CA GLY A 326 9.94 17.19 2.06
C GLY A 326 9.90 16.65 0.64
N ALA A 327 9.25 17.38 -0.28
CA ALA A 327 9.25 17.09 -1.71
C ALA A 327 9.15 18.37 -2.53
N LEU A 328 9.64 18.30 -3.77
CA LEU A 328 9.51 19.32 -4.80
C LEU A 328 8.82 18.68 -6.00
N ILE A 329 7.75 19.32 -6.48
CA ILE A 329 7.06 18.97 -7.70
C ILE A 329 7.36 20.06 -8.71
N ASP A 330 8.23 19.71 -9.65
CA ASP A 330 8.75 20.62 -10.66
C ASP A 330 8.03 20.43 -12.00
N VAL A 331 8.17 21.41 -12.88
CA VAL A 331 7.71 21.29 -14.26
C VAL A 331 8.70 20.37 -15.01
N GLY A 332 8.27 19.15 -15.32
CA GLY A 332 9.01 18.30 -16.25
C GLY A 332 8.88 18.82 -17.68
N PHE A 333 9.99 19.21 -18.31
CA PHE A 333 10.01 19.43 -19.76
C PHE A 333 9.95 18.06 -20.45
N SER A 334 8.85 17.76 -21.14
CA SER A 334 8.68 16.50 -21.87
C SER A 334 9.36 16.61 -23.25
N LEU A 335 10.45 15.86 -23.46
CA LEU A 335 11.18 15.83 -24.75
C LEU A 335 10.46 15.03 -25.85
N THR A 336 9.45 14.23 -25.52
CA THR A 336 8.62 13.51 -26.50
C THR A 336 7.76 14.42 -27.39
N GLU A 337 7.77 15.74 -27.17
CA GLU A 337 6.90 16.69 -27.88
C GLU A 337 7.67 17.89 -28.49
N ILE A 338 9.01 17.80 -28.57
CA ILE A 338 9.87 18.75 -29.31
C ILE A 338 10.30 18.15 -30.67
N GLU A 339 9.53 17.22 -31.23
CA GLU A 339 9.68 16.80 -32.64
C GLU A 339 8.84 17.69 -33.56
N GLU A 340 9.20 18.97 -33.66
CA GLU A 340 8.94 19.80 -34.86
C GLU A 340 10.09 20.82 -35.05
N LEU A 341 11.34 20.37 -34.85
CA LEU A 341 12.52 21.12 -35.31
C LEU A 341 13.19 20.33 -36.43
N GLU A 342 13.16 20.96 -37.61
CA GLU A 342 13.56 20.49 -38.94
C GLU A 342 14.98 19.90 -38.98
N LEU A 343 15.10 18.58 -38.79
CA LEU A 343 16.24 17.78 -39.25
C LEU A 343 15.77 16.90 -40.42
N ASP A 344 16.68 16.60 -41.35
CA ASP A 344 16.41 15.79 -42.54
C ASP A 344 15.95 14.37 -42.12
N GLU A 345 14.74 13.98 -42.55
CA GLU A 345 14.06 12.73 -42.18
C GLU A 345 14.94 11.49 -42.44
N GLU A 346 15.85 11.53 -43.41
CA GLU A 346 16.73 10.41 -43.73
C GLU A 346 17.83 10.14 -42.68
N GLU A 347 18.33 11.17 -41.99
CA GLU A 347 19.37 11.00 -40.97
C GLU A 347 18.79 10.51 -39.63
N GLN A 348 17.60 10.98 -39.26
CA GLN A 348 16.93 10.55 -38.01
C GLN A 348 16.51 9.08 -38.05
N VAL A 349 16.01 8.61 -39.20
CA VAL A 349 15.63 7.20 -39.38
C VAL A 349 16.86 6.28 -39.28
N SER A 350 17.99 6.68 -39.89
CA SER A 350 19.24 5.90 -39.87
C SER A 350 19.86 5.74 -38.49
N VAL A 351 19.84 6.80 -37.67
CA VAL A 351 20.38 6.74 -36.29
C VAL A 351 19.50 5.91 -35.38
N ARG A 352 18.17 6.07 -35.47
CA ARG A 352 17.19 5.31 -34.68
C ARG A 352 17.27 3.81 -34.98
N GLU A 353 17.34 3.45 -36.26
CA GLU A 353 17.41 2.06 -36.69
C GLU A 353 18.73 1.39 -36.24
N ARG A 354 19.85 2.12 -36.16
CA ARG A 354 21.12 1.58 -35.63
C ARG A 354 21.11 1.39 -34.12
N LEU A 355 20.42 2.26 -33.37
CA LEU A 355 20.32 2.15 -31.91
C LEU A 355 19.41 0.99 -31.50
N GLU A 356 18.24 0.89 -32.14
CA GLU A 356 17.28 -0.20 -31.91
C GLU A 356 17.91 -1.57 -32.20
N ASN A 357 18.66 -1.71 -33.31
CA ASN A 357 19.35 -2.97 -33.65
C ASN A 357 20.48 -3.35 -32.66
N GLU A 358 21.20 -2.37 -32.09
CA GLU A 358 22.28 -2.67 -31.14
C GLU A 358 21.72 -3.01 -29.75
N MET A 359 20.63 -2.37 -29.33
CA MET A 359 19.89 -2.72 -28.11
C MET A 359 19.29 -4.11 -28.20
N GLU A 360 18.64 -4.47 -29.31
CA GLU A 360 18.10 -5.82 -29.53
C GLU A 360 19.20 -6.89 -29.47
N ARG A 361 20.41 -6.60 -29.97
CA ARG A 361 21.55 -7.53 -29.89
C ARG A 361 22.01 -7.73 -28.45
N LEU A 362 22.13 -6.65 -27.67
CA LEU A 362 22.57 -6.72 -26.27
C LEU A 362 21.52 -7.43 -25.38
N GLN A 363 20.24 -7.22 -25.64
CA GLN A 363 19.14 -7.94 -24.98
C GLN A 363 19.22 -9.44 -25.27
N LEU A 364 19.45 -9.82 -26.54
CA LEU A 364 19.56 -11.21 -26.94
C LEU A 364 20.78 -11.91 -26.31
N ASP A 365 21.92 -11.21 -26.25
CA ASP A 365 23.13 -11.73 -25.60
C ASP A 365 22.93 -11.89 -24.07
N HIS A 366 22.18 -10.98 -23.44
CA HIS A 366 21.76 -11.08 -22.03
C HIS A 366 20.89 -12.30 -21.76
N ASP A 367 19.87 -12.52 -22.59
CA ASP A 367 18.92 -13.64 -22.43
C ASP A 367 19.60 -15.00 -22.63
N ILE A 368 20.51 -15.10 -23.62
CA ILE A 368 21.30 -16.32 -23.84
C ILE A 368 22.19 -16.63 -22.62
N ALA A 369 22.84 -15.60 -22.05
CA ALA A 369 23.69 -15.77 -20.87
C ALA A 369 22.88 -16.10 -19.60
N ALA A 370 21.64 -15.61 -19.47
CA ALA A 370 20.74 -15.97 -18.38
C ALA A 370 20.28 -17.44 -18.49
N ASP A 371 19.96 -17.90 -19.69
CA ASP A 371 19.54 -19.29 -19.95
C ASP A 371 20.68 -20.29 -19.70
N GLU A 372 21.90 -20.01 -20.14
CA GLU A 372 23.06 -20.88 -19.88
C GLU A 372 23.36 -21.00 -18.37
N ARG A 373 23.17 -19.93 -17.59
CA ARG A 373 23.32 -19.93 -16.12
C ARG A 373 22.23 -20.74 -15.43
N ASN A 374 20.97 -20.61 -15.85
CA ASN A 374 19.85 -21.38 -15.31
C ASN A 374 20.01 -22.89 -15.57
N ILE A 375 20.55 -23.26 -16.73
CA ILE A 375 20.89 -24.65 -17.06
C ILE A 375 22.01 -25.16 -16.15
N ALA A 376 23.10 -24.39 -15.95
CA ALA A 376 24.19 -24.76 -15.06
C ALA A 376 23.74 -24.89 -13.59
N ARG A 377 22.88 -23.99 -13.12
CA ARG A 377 22.25 -24.01 -11.78
C ARG A 377 21.44 -25.29 -11.58
N THR A 378 20.57 -25.61 -12.54
CA THR A 378 19.73 -26.82 -12.51
C THR A 378 20.59 -28.08 -12.50
N GLN A 379 21.63 -28.15 -13.34
CA GLN A 379 22.52 -29.30 -13.41
C GLN A 379 23.30 -29.52 -12.10
N ARG A 380 23.71 -28.44 -11.42
CA ARG A 380 24.46 -28.51 -10.16
C ARG A 380 23.57 -28.94 -9.00
N ILE A 381 22.32 -28.48 -8.95
CA ILE A 381 21.30 -28.96 -7.99
C ILE A 381 21.02 -30.45 -8.21
N VAL A 382 20.87 -30.89 -9.46
CA VAL A 382 20.66 -32.30 -9.81
C VAL A 382 21.85 -33.18 -9.38
N ASN A 383 23.09 -32.73 -9.57
CA ASN A 383 24.27 -33.50 -9.15
C ASN A 383 24.33 -33.68 -7.62
N VAL A 384 23.98 -32.65 -6.85
CA VAL A 384 23.91 -32.73 -5.37
C VAL A 384 22.81 -33.70 -4.92
N MET A 385 21.67 -33.72 -5.62
CA MET A 385 20.60 -34.71 -5.35
C MET A 385 21.03 -36.14 -5.71
N GLN A 386 21.88 -36.33 -6.73
CA GLN A 386 22.39 -37.66 -7.12
C GLN A 386 23.48 -38.17 -6.17
N GLU A 387 24.33 -37.29 -5.62
CA GLU A 387 25.31 -37.64 -4.57
C GLU A 387 24.61 -38.04 -3.26
N TYR A 388 23.47 -37.40 -2.93
CA TYR A 388 22.61 -37.76 -1.79
C TYR A 388 22.06 -39.19 -1.87
N ASP A 389 21.52 -39.57 -3.04
CA ASP A 389 21.00 -40.93 -3.26
C ASP A 389 22.11 -42.01 -3.20
N ALA A 390 23.37 -41.63 -3.44
CA ALA A 390 24.50 -42.54 -3.42
C ALA A 390 25.14 -42.72 -2.03
N GLU A 391 25.14 -41.70 -1.17
CA GLU A 391 25.89 -41.69 0.10
C GLU A 391 25.02 -41.81 1.36
N GLY A 392 23.69 -41.74 1.27
CA GLY A 392 22.79 -41.94 2.42
C GLY A 392 22.92 -40.84 3.49
N ILE A 393 23.12 -39.61 3.03
CA ILE A 393 23.22 -38.40 3.86
C ILE A 393 21.85 -38.05 4.48
N ASP A 394 21.83 -37.32 5.60
CA ASP A 394 20.60 -36.94 6.31
C ASP A 394 19.80 -35.84 5.57
N GLU A 395 18.47 -35.89 5.63
CA GLU A 395 17.56 -35.02 4.87
C GLU A 395 17.74 -33.53 5.23
N GLU A 396 18.02 -33.24 6.51
CA GLU A 396 18.30 -31.88 6.99
C GLU A 396 19.61 -31.30 6.43
N GLU A 397 20.66 -32.13 6.26
CA GLU A 397 21.93 -31.67 5.69
C GLU A 397 21.80 -31.34 4.20
N THR A 398 20.95 -32.06 3.48
CA THR A 398 20.65 -31.83 2.06
C THR A 398 19.82 -30.58 1.84
N ILE A 399 18.80 -30.33 2.67
CA ILE A 399 18.05 -29.07 2.64
C ILE A 399 19.00 -27.89 2.92
N ALA A 400 19.89 -28.02 3.90
CA ALA A 400 20.88 -26.99 4.22
C ALA A 400 21.93 -26.79 3.10
N ALA A 401 22.27 -27.82 2.32
CA ALA A 401 23.16 -27.72 1.18
C ALA A 401 22.50 -27.02 -0.02
N ILE A 402 21.23 -27.35 -0.31
CA ILE A 402 20.44 -26.72 -1.38
C ILE A 402 20.19 -25.24 -1.05
N GLN A 403 19.88 -24.90 0.20
CA GLN A 403 19.69 -23.51 0.64
C GLN A 403 20.99 -22.68 0.50
N ARG A 404 22.14 -23.27 0.84
CA ARG A 404 23.46 -22.62 0.66
C ARG A 404 23.78 -22.37 -0.81
N LEU A 405 23.54 -23.34 -1.68
CA LEU A 405 23.75 -23.19 -3.12
C LEU A 405 22.80 -22.14 -3.73
N THR A 406 21.53 -22.14 -3.32
CA THR A 406 20.55 -21.15 -3.78
C THR A 406 20.99 -19.73 -3.40
N SER A 407 21.44 -19.54 -2.16
CA SER A 407 21.95 -18.25 -1.68
C SER A 407 23.25 -17.82 -2.39
N GLU A 408 24.12 -18.77 -2.72
CA GLU A 408 25.35 -18.52 -3.49
C GLU A 408 25.04 -18.10 -4.93
N PHE A 409 24.04 -18.72 -5.56
CA PHE A 409 23.57 -18.35 -6.90
C PHE A 409 22.90 -16.97 -6.91
N GLU A 410 22.04 -16.65 -5.95
CA GLU A 410 21.45 -15.31 -5.81
C GLU A 410 22.52 -14.22 -5.67
N ARG A 411 23.58 -14.51 -4.90
CA ARG A 411 24.74 -13.63 -4.75
C ARG A 411 25.52 -13.46 -6.07
N LEU A 412 25.72 -14.55 -6.82
CA LEU A 412 26.41 -14.54 -8.11
C LEU A 412 25.60 -13.86 -9.22
N ASP A 413 24.28 -14.02 -9.22
CA ASP A 413 23.37 -13.32 -10.14
C ASP A 413 23.43 -11.81 -9.88
N THR A 414 23.40 -11.41 -8.61
CA THR A 414 23.61 -10.00 -8.21
C THR A 414 24.98 -9.47 -8.65
N GLU A 415 26.07 -10.24 -8.47
CA GLU A 415 27.41 -9.85 -8.90
C GLU A 415 27.54 -9.75 -10.44
N HIS A 416 26.85 -10.62 -11.18
CA HIS A 416 26.84 -10.60 -12.63
C HIS A 416 25.99 -9.45 -13.19
N ASP A 417 24.85 -9.15 -12.59
CA ASP A 417 24.01 -7.99 -12.96
C ASP A 417 24.78 -6.69 -12.71
N VAL A 418 25.60 -6.63 -11.67
CA VAL A 418 26.52 -5.50 -11.44
C VAL A 418 27.62 -5.44 -12.51
N ALA A 419 28.19 -6.57 -12.92
CA ALA A 419 29.22 -6.62 -13.96
C ALA A 419 28.68 -6.23 -15.35
N ASN A 420 27.48 -6.69 -15.69
CA ASN A 420 26.82 -6.37 -16.97
C ASN A 420 26.38 -4.90 -17.02
N ARG A 421 25.94 -4.37 -15.87
CA ARG A 421 25.74 -2.93 -15.66
C ARG A 421 27.03 -2.13 -15.87
N GLN A 422 28.18 -2.63 -15.42
CA GLN A 422 29.48 -1.98 -15.67
C GLN A 422 29.92 -2.06 -17.14
N GLU A 423 29.64 -3.16 -17.84
CA GLU A 423 29.98 -3.33 -19.26
C GLU A 423 29.12 -2.45 -20.17
N THR A 424 27.81 -2.37 -19.89
CA THR A 424 26.87 -1.45 -20.55
C THR A 424 27.28 0.00 -20.31
N ARG A 425 27.64 0.37 -19.08
CA ARG A 425 28.21 1.68 -18.76
C ARG A 425 29.50 1.98 -19.55
N ALA A 426 30.38 0.99 -19.71
CA ALA A 426 31.61 1.13 -20.48
C ALA A 426 31.38 1.20 -22.00
N ALA A 427 30.30 0.61 -22.52
CA ALA A 427 29.87 0.76 -23.91
C ALA A 427 29.29 2.16 -24.16
N ILE A 428 28.40 2.63 -23.27
CA ILE A 428 27.86 4.00 -23.32
C ILE A 428 29.00 5.03 -23.26
N GLN A 429 29.98 4.85 -22.36
CA GLN A 429 31.11 5.76 -22.25
C GLN A 429 32.01 5.76 -23.49
N ARG A 430 32.26 4.60 -24.12
CA ARG A 430 33.01 4.54 -25.38
C ARG A 430 32.30 5.29 -26.51
N PHE A 431 30.98 5.16 -26.59
CA PHE A 431 30.17 5.88 -27.56
C PHE A 431 30.23 7.41 -27.32
N ILE A 432 30.22 7.84 -26.06
CA ILE A 432 30.42 9.25 -25.68
C ILE A 432 31.77 9.76 -26.17
N ASP A 433 32.84 9.01 -25.90
CA ASP A 433 34.21 9.40 -26.23
C ASP A 433 34.41 9.48 -27.75
N GLU A 434 33.81 8.54 -28.52
CA GLU A 434 33.83 8.55 -29.99
C GLU A 434 33.07 9.75 -30.58
N PHE A 435 31.91 10.09 -30.01
CA PHE A 435 31.13 11.25 -30.45
C PHE A 435 31.83 12.58 -30.14
N GLN A 436 32.46 12.69 -28.98
CA GLN A 436 33.24 13.89 -28.61
C GLN A 436 34.51 14.06 -29.45
N ALA A 437 35.05 12.98 -30.03
CA ALA A 437 36.21 13.02 -30.91
C ALA A 437 35.90 13.46 -32.36
N LEU A 438 34.63 13.65 -32.73
CA LEU A 438 34.24 14.14 -34.05
C LEU A 438 34.73 15.60 -34.27
N PRO A 439 35.19 15.98 -35.47
CA PRO A 439 35.64 17.35 -35.76
C PRO A 439 34.50 18.37 -35.56
N ALA A 440 34.81 19.56 -35.05
CA ALA A 440 33.82 20.61 -34.74
C ALA A 440 33.07 21.17 -35.97
N GLU A 441 33.48 20.82 -37.18
CA GLU A 441 32.79 21.18 -38.42
C GLU A 441 31.62 20.21 -38.75
N GLU A 442 31.51 19.07 -38.05
CA GLU A 442 30.49 18.03 -38.28
C GLU A 442 29.46 17.90 -37.16
N ALA A 443 29.63 18.58 -36.01
CA ALA A 443 28.69 18.52 -34.90
C ALA A 443 28.33 19.94 -34.40
N ASP A 444 27.04 20.29 -34.53
CA ASP A 444 26.46 21.50 -33.97
C ASP A 444 26.72 21.59 -32.46
N GLU A 445 27.07 22.78 -31.97
CA GLU A 445 27.43 23.01 -30.56
C GLU A 445 26.24 22.69 -29.64
N ASN A 446 25.00 22.91 -30.11
CA ASN A 446 23.79 22.51 -29.38
C ASN A 446 23.63 20.99 -29.35
N ALA A 447 23.91 20.27 -30.44
CA ALA A 447 23.86 18.81 -30.48
C ALA A 447 24.89 18.19 -29.52
N ARG A 448 26.05 18.84 -29.32
CA ARG A 448 27.03 18.42 -28.31
C ARG A 448 26.55 18.61 -26.88
N VAL A 449 25.91 19.73 -26.58
CA VAL A 449 25.36 20.01 -25.25
C VAL A 449 24.16 19.09 -24.93
N GLU A 450 23.31 18.83 -25.92
CA GLU A 450 22.17 17.92 -25.77
C GLU A 450 22.61 16.46 -25.64
N PHE A 451 23.60 16.03 -26.43
CA PHE A 451 24.17 14.70 -26.30
C PHE A 451 24.83 14.49 -24.93
N GLN A 452 25.53 15.49 -24.41
CA GLN A 452 26.10 15.48 -23.05
C GLN A 452 25.02 15.39 -21.96
N ARG A 453 23.85 16.03 -22.16
CA ARG A 453 22.74 15.96 -21.22
C ARG A 453 22.02 14.60 -21.27
N PHE A 454 21.73 14.11 -22.47
CA PHE A 454 21.12 12.79 -22.69
C PHE A 454 21.98 11.68 -22.09
N THR A 455 23.29 11.73 -22.29
CA THR A 455 24.20 10.72 -21.72
C THR A 455 24.35 10.83 -20.20
N ALA A 456 24.23 12.03 -19.63
CA ALA A 456 24.16 12.21 -18.17
C ALA A 456 22.86 11.64 -17.58
N GLU A 457 21.73 11.80 -18.27
CA GLU A 457 20.42 11.24 -17.89
C GLU A 457 20.42 9.71 -18.01
N LEU A 458 20.97 9.15 -19.09
CA LEU A 458 21.10 7.72 -19.31
C LEU A 458 22.00 7.06 -18.25
N MET A 459 23.10 7.72 -17.88
CA MET A 459 23.94 7.27 -16.76
C MET A 459 23.22 7.36 -15.40
N ALA A 460 22.37 8.35 -15.18
CA ALA A 460 21.62 8.51 -13.94
C ALA A 460 20.48 7.49 -13.80
N LEU A 461 19.79 7.15 -14.90
CA LEU A 461 18.79 6.09 -14.96
C LEU A 461 19.42 4.71 -14.69
N HIS A 462 20.59 4.45 -15.26
CA HIS A 462 21.30 3.19 -15.09
C HIS A 462 21.85 2.98 -13.65
N ASP A 463 22.10 4.05 -12.88
CA ASP A 463 22.56 3.97 -11.48
C ASP A 463 21.40 3.69 -10.48
N HIS A 464 20.13 3.61 -10.94
CA HIS A 464 18.98 3.21 -10.12
C HIS A 464 18.73 1.69 -10.17
N GLU A 465 18.64 1.02 -9.00
CA GLU A 465 18.47 -0.44 -8.88
C GLU A 465 17.11 -0.97 -9.40
N ASP A 466 16.12 -0.10 -9.58
CA ASP A 466 14.75 -0.43 -10.03
C ASP A 466 14.35 0.35 -11.31
N ALA A 467 15.31 0.75 -12.15
CA ALA A 467 14.98 1.40 -13.41
C ALA A 467 14.25 0.41 -14.33
N ASP A 468 12.98 0.71 -14.60
CA ASP A 468 12.10 -0.02 -15.52
C ASP A 468 12.80 -0.22 -16.87
N GLU A 469 12.93 -1.47 -17.34
CA GLU A 469 13.62 -1.81 -18.60
C GLU A 469 13.00 -1.11 -19.81
N ASP A 470 11.69 -0.82 -19.77
CA ASP A 470 10.99 -0.07 -20.83
C ASP A 470 11.33 1.43 -20.84
N ARG A 471 11.98 1.92 -19.78
CA ARG A 471 12.30 3.34 -19.56
C ARG A 471 13.80 3.65 -19.74
N LEU A 472 14.64 2.63 -19.72
CA LEU A 472 16.07 2.65 -20.06
C LEU A 472 16.23 2.56 -21.59
#